data_AF-A0A930YD35-F1
#
_entry.id   AF-A0A930YD35-F1
#
_cell.length_a   1.000
_cell.length_b   1.000
_cell.length_c   1.000
_cell.angle_alpha   90.00
_cell.angle_beta   90.00
_cell.angle_gamma   90.00
#
_symmetry.space_group_name_H-M   'P 1'
#
loop_
_entity.id
_entity.type
_entity.pdbx_description
1 polymer ?
#
loop_
_entity_poly.entity_id
_entity_poly.type
_entity_poly.pdbx_seq_one_letter_code
_entity_poly.pdbx_strand_id
1 'polypeptide(L)'
;MISVNHKALEIAAQDMVAKAREIKGVLDSLDQDIRNDVMAWGGQAKASYIPAKTQWDESLTQMINHLQDAATGVGNANVEYHKTDANNAGLFQDIPKA
;
A
#
# COMPACT_ATOMS: atom_id res chain seq x y z
N MET A 1 -4.21 24.44 -2.88
CA MET A 1 -5.17 23.33 -3.09
C MET A 1 -4.49 21.95 -3.22
N ILE A 2 -3.19 21.85 -3.52
CA ILE A 2 -2.47 20.56 -3.68
C ILE A 2 -2.14 19.89 -2.33
N SER A 3 -1.88 20.64 -1.25
CA SER A 3 -1.53 20.05 0.06
C SER A 3 -2.68 19.28 0.75
N VAL A 4 -3.92 19.74 0.60
CA VAL A 4 -5.10 19.08 1.17
C VAL A 4 -5.35 17.73 0.49
N ASN A 5 -5.13 17.66 -0.84
CA ASN A 5 -5.29 16.45 -1.62
C ASN A 5 -4.20 15.40 -1.29
N HIS A 6 -3.00 15.85 -0.94
CA HIS A 6 -1.89 15.00 -0.53
C HIS A 6 -2.15 14.29 0.81
N LYS A 7 -2.59 15.04 1.84
CA LYS A 7 -2.90 14.45 3.16
C LYS A 7 -4.01 13.40 3.07
N ALA A 8 -5.02 13.65 2.24
CA ALA A 8 -6.08 12.68 1.99
C ALA A 8 -5.55 11.40 1.32
N LEU A 9 -4.59 11.54 0.40
CA LEU A 9 -3.97 10.41 -0.30
C LEU A 9 -3.05 9.58 0.59
N GLU A 10 -2.29 10.22 1.49
CA GLU A 10 -1.47 9.53 2.50
C GLU A 10 -2.35 8.72 3.47
N ILE A 11 -3.44 9.32 3.97
CA ILE A 11 -4.42 8.63 4.83
C ILE A 11 -5.03 7.45 4.09
N ALA A 12 -5.47 7.63 2.84
CA ALA A 12 -6.04 6.56 2.05
C ALA A 12 -5.04 5.39 1.83
N ALA A 13 -3.77 5.69 1.58
CA ALA A 13 -2.74 4.65 1.45
C ALA A 13 -2.52 3.89 2.77
N GLN A 14 -2.47 4.59 3.90
CA GLN A 14 -2.36 3.96 5.22
C GLN A 14 -3.57 3.07 5.53
N ASP A 15 -4.79 3.55 5.26
CA ASP A 15 -6.03 2.79 5.43
C ASP A 15 -6.04 1.53 4.56
N MET A 16 -5.60 1.63 3.30
CA MET A 16 -5.52 0.48 2.40
C MET A 16 -4.47 -0.54 2.88
N VAL A 17 -3.33 -0.12 3.42
CA VAL A 17 -2.34 -1.02 4.02
C VAL A 17 -2.92 -1.71 5.27
N ALA A 18 -3.67 -0.98 6.09
CA ALA A 18 -4.35 -1.57 7.24
C ALA A 18 -5.36 -2.65 6.80
N LYS A 19 -6.18 -2.36 5.78
CA LYS A 19 -7.11 -3.33 5.20
C LYS A 19 -6.42 -4.53 4.56
N ALA A 20 -5.28 -4.33 3.89
CA ALA A 20 -4.47 -5.42 3.36
C ALA A 20 -3.99 -6.37 4.47
N ARG A 21 -3.58 -5.82 5.62
CA ARG A 21 -3.18 -6.60 6.80
C ARG A 21 -4.36 -7.33 7.43
N GLU A 22 -5.55 -6.72 7.47
CA GLU A 22 -6.78 -7.39 7.93
C GLU A 22 -7.09 -8.61 7.04
N ILE A 23 -7.04 -8.45 5.70
CA ILE A 23 -7.27 -9.56 4.76
C ILE A 23 -6.23 -10.66 4.97
N LYS A 24 -4.95 -10.30 5.20
CA LYS A 24 -3.92 -11.28 5.55
C LYS A 24 -4.28 -12.06 6.82
N GLY A 25 -4.74 -11.39 7.87
CA GLY A 25 -5.16 -12.05 9.10
C GLY A 25 -6.32 -13.05 8.89
N VAL A 26 -7.30 -12.68 8.05
CA VAL A 26 -8.40 -13.60 7.69
C VAL A 26 -7.87 -14.82 6.93
N LEU A 27 -6.94 -14.63 5.99
CA LEU A 27 -6.35 -15.73 5.23
C LEU A 27 -5.42 -16.62 6.06
N ASP A 28 -4.70 -16.05 7.02
CA ASP A 28 -3.89 -16.80 7.98
C ASP A 28 -4.79 -17.66 8.90
N SER A 29 -5.93 -17.11 9.36
CA SER A 29 -6.94 -17.88 10.11
C SER A 29 -7.50 -19.02 9.28
N LEU A 30 -7.82 -18.76 8.01
CA LEU A 30 -8.29 -19.78 7.08
C LEU A 30 -7.23 -20.86 6.84
N ASP A 31 -5.94 -20.52 6.70
CA ASP A 31 -4.83 -21.48 6.62
C ASP A 31 -4.75 -22.36 7.87
N GLN A 32 -4.95 -21.78 9.05
CA GLN A 32 -4.93 -22.52 10.31
C GLN A 32 -6.11 -23.49 10.42
N ASP A 33 -7.32 -23.05 10.08
CA ASP A 33 -8.52 -23.89 10.09
C ASP A 33 -8.38 -25.05 9.09
N ILE A 34 -7.93 -24.75 7.86
CA ILE A 34 -7.68 -25.76 6.84
C ILE A 34 -6.61 -26.74 7.30
N ARG A 35 -5.49 -26.30 7.89
CA ARG A 35 -4.44 -27.22 8.37
C ARG A 35 -4.92 -28.18 9.43
N ASN A 36 -5.81 -27.75 10.31
CA ASN A 36 -6.41 -28.60 11.35
C ASN A 36 -7.29 -29.70 10.71
N ASP A 37 -8.00 -29.38 9.62
CA ASP A 37 -8.90 -30.30 8.90
C ASP A 37 -8.23 -31.10 7.77
N VAL A 38 -7.07 -30.66 7.26
CA VAL A 38 -6.34 -31.29 6.13
C VAL A 38 -5.82 -32.68 6.47
N MET A 39 -5.67 -33.04 7.74
CA MET A 39 -5.40 -34.44 8.11
C MET A 39 -6.57 -35.37 7.74
N ALA A 40 -7.80 -34.85 7.61
CA ALA A 40 -8.99 -35.59 7.20
C ALA A 40 -9.29 -35.48 5.69
N TRP A 41 -8.78 -34.45 5.01
CA TRP A 41 -9.02 -34.25 3.58
C TRP A 41 -7.99 -35.01 2.74
N GLY A 42 -8.44 -35.94 1.88
CA GLY A 42 -7.57 -36.74 1.02
C GLY A 42 -6.70 -35.92 0.04
N GLY A 43 -5.76 -36.59 -0.65
CA GLY A 43 -4.68 -35.96 -1.42
C GLY A 43 -5.08 -34.90 -2.47
N GLN A 44 -6.30 -34.97 -3.03
CA GLN A 44 -6.80 -33.99 -3.99
C GLN A 44 -6.99 -32.60 -3.37
N ALA A 45 -7.47 -32.53 -2.12
CA ALA A 45 -7.72 -31.25 -1.45
C ALA A 45 -6.41 -30.54 -1.12
N LYS A 46 -5.39 -31.30 -0.68
CA LYS A 46 -4.03 -30.79 -0.50
C LYS A 46 -3.43 -30.25 -1.81
N ALA A 47 -3.70 -30.91 -2.93
CA ALA A 47 -3.18 -30.51 -4.24
C ALA A 47 -3.79 -29.19 -4.75
N SER A 48 -5.05 -28.91 -4.46
CA SER A 48 -5.69 -27.62 -4.79
C SER A 48 -5.37 -26.53 -3.78
N TYR A 49 -5.09 -26.89 -2.53
CA TYR A 49 -4.83 -25.93 -1.45
C TYR A 49 -3.49 -25.19 -1.60
N ILE A 50 -2.40 -25.93 -1.78
CA ILE A 50 -1.04 -25.37 -1.89
C ILE A 50 -0.96 -24.21 -2.90
N PRO A 51 -1.42 -24.37 -4.17
CA PRO A 51 -1.35 -23.29 -5.15
C PRO A 51 -2.27 -22.11 -4.79
N ALA A 52 -3.45 -22.36 -4.21
CA ALA A 52 -4.34 -21.30 -3.75
C ALA A 52 -3.69 -20.46 -2.63
N LYS A 53 -3.01 -21.11 -1.69
CA LYS A 53 -2.24 -20.44 -0.65
C LYS A 53 -1.12 -19.58 -1.22
N THR A 54 -0.31 -20.14 -2.11
CA THR A 54 0.76 -19.39 -2.75
C THR A 54 0.23 -18.15 -3.49
N GLN A 55 -0.85 -18.31 -4.27
CA GLN A 55 -1.43 -17.21 -5.03
C GLN A 55 -1.95 -16.09 -4.12
N TRP A 56 -2.65 -16.41 -3.02
CA TRP A 56 -3.14 -15.37 -2.13
C TRP A 56 -1.97 -14.65 -1.43
N ASP A 57 -0.89 -15.35 -1.10
CA ASP A 57 0.23 -14.82 -0.31
C ASP A 57 1.03 -13.84 -1.18
N GLU A 58 1.22 -14.21 -2.45
CA GLU A 58 1.82 -13.36 -3.48
C GLU A 58 0.97 -12.12 -3.77
N SER A 59 -0.33 -12.30 -3.97
CA SER A 59 -1.24 -11.19 -4.31
C SER A 59 -1.32 -10.16 -3.18
N LEU A 60 -1.34 -10.60 -1.92
CA LEU A 60 -1.30 -9.72 -0.75
C LEU A 60 0.02 -8.95 -0.67
N THR A 61 1.14 -9.63 -0.89
CA THR A 61 2.47 -9.01 -0.86
C THR A 61 2.57 -7.92 -1.94
N GLN A 62 2.11 -8.22 -3.16
CA GLN A 62 2.10 -7.25 -4.27
C GLN A 62 1.22 -6.03 -3.94
N MET A 63 0.02 -6.26 -3.41
CA MET A 63 -0.88 -5.17 -3.01
C MET A 63 -0.24 -4.25 -1.96
N ILE A 64 0.39 -4.82 -0.93
CA ILE A 64 1.07 -4.05 0.12
C ILE A 64 2.23 -3.23 -0.47
N ASN A 65 3.01 -3.82 -1.36
CA ASN A 65 4.14 -3.13 -2.00
C ASN A 65 3.65 -1.95 -2.86
N HIS A 66 2.65 -2.18 -3.72
CA HIS A 66 2.11 -1.12 -4.57
C HIS A 66 1.53 0.06 -3.78
N LEU A 67 0.92 -0.21 -2.62
CA LEU A 67 0.40 0.84 -1.75
C LEU A 67 1.53 1.64 -1.08
N GLN A 68 2.62 0.98 -0.69
CA GLN A 68 3.81 1.66 -0.16
C GLN A 68 4.53 2.49 -1.24
N ASP A 69 4.61 1.97 -2.46
CA ASP A 69 5.18 2.69 -3.60
C ASP A 69 4.35 3.94 -3.92
N ALA A 70 3.01 3.81 -3.93
CA ALA A 70 2.10 4.93 -4.13
C ALA A 70 2.26 5.98 -3.02
N ALA A 71 2.31 5.56 -1.76
CA ALA A 71 2.53 6.47 -0.62
C ALA A 71 3.87 7.22 -0.74
N THR A 72 4.94 6.51 -1.13
CA THR A 72 6.28 7.08 -1.30
C THR A 72 6.33 8.07 -2.45
N GLY A 73 5.76 7.74 -3.62
CA GLY A 73 5.70 8.64 -4.77
C GLY A 73 4.96 9.94 -4.45
N VAL A 74 3.87 9.82 -3.68
CA VAL A 74 3.07 10.96 -3.20
C VAL A 74 3.88 11.82 -2.21
N GLY A 75 4.64 11.22 -1.30
CA GLY A 75 5.56 11.91 -0.39
C GLY A 75 6.68 12.66 -1.11
N ASN A 76 7.32 12.02 -2.10
CA ASN A 76 8.40 12.62 -2.88
C ASN A 76 7.91 13.83 -3.69
N ALA A 77 6.74 13.72 -4.33
CA ALA A 77 6.14 14.84 -5.04
C ALA A 77 5.94 16.07 -4.14
N ASN A 78 5.58 15.87 -2.87
CA ASN A 78 5.39 16.96 -1.92
C ASN A 78 6.70 17.70 -1.60
N VAL A 79 7.80 16.97 -1.39
CA VAL A 79 9.14 17.56 -1.14
C VAL A 79 9.61 18.36 -2.35
N GLU A 80 9.39 17.84 -3.56
CA GLU A 80 9.73 18.51 -4.82
C GLU A 80 8.94 19.82 -4.95
N TYR A 81 7.60 19.78 -4.74
CA TYR A 81 6.75 20.96 -4.80
C TYR A 81 7.16 22.05 -3.80
N HIS A 82 7.42 21.70 -2.54
CA HIS A 82 7.85 22.68 -1.53
C HIS A 82 9.21 23.29 -1.84
N LYS A 83 10.16 22.53 -2.39
CA LYS A 83 11.46 23.06 -2.84
C LYS A 83 11.29 24.01 -4.01
N THR A 84 10.49 23.65 -5.01
CA THR A 84 10.27 24.49 -6.19
C THR A 84 9.51 25.77 -5.85
N ASP A 85 8.51 25.70 -4.97
CA ASP A 85 7.75 26.89 -4.54
C ASP A 85 8.60 27.83 -3.68
N ALA A 86 9.42 27.29 -2.76
CA ALA A 86 10.38 28.10 -1.99
C ALA A 86 11.44 28.76 -2.89
N ASN A 87 11.92 28.05 -3.91
CA ASN A 87 12.87 28.61 -4.89
C ASN A 87 12.24 29.71 -5.74
N ASN A 88 10.98 29.55 -6.17
CA ASN A 88 10.28 30.57 -6.94
C ASN A 88 9.87 31.78 -6.09
N ALA A 89 9.45 31.58 -4.85
CA ALA A 89 9.15 32.67 -3.91
C ALA A 89 10.38 33.57 -3.64
N GLY A 90 11.58 32.98 -3.58
CA GLY A 90 12.84 33.73 -3.52
C GLY A 90 13.11 34.55 -4.78
N LEU A 91 12.82 34.00 -5.97
CA LEU A 91 13.00 34.69 -7.25
C LEU A 91 12.04 35.87 -7.47
N PHE A 92 10.81 35.81 -6.94
CA PHE A 92 9.82 36.90 -7.08
C PHE A 92 10.02 38.05 -6.08
N GLN A 93 10.78 37.87 -5.00
CA GLN A 93 11.10 38.97 -4.07
C GLN A 93 12.22 39.90 -4.58
N ASP A 94 13.04 39.43 -5.52
CA ASP A 94 14.16 40.18 -6.09
C ASP A 94 13.81 40.98 -7.37
N ILE A 95 12.53 41.00 -7.78
CA ILE A 95 12.09 41.83 -8.92
C ILE A 95 11.80 43.25 -8.42
N PRO A 96 12.59 44.28 -8.79
CA PRO A 96 12.34 45.65 -8.37
C PRO A 96 11.01 46.13 -8.96
N LYS A 97 10.17 46.75 -8.13
CA LYS A 97 8.96 47.44 -8.61
C LYS A 97 9.39 48.61 -9.50
N ALA A 98 9.06 48.53 -10.79
CA ALA A 98 9.15 49.65 -11.72
C ALA A 98 8.04 50.68 -11.47
#